data_AF-A0A531KGG1-F1
#
_entry.id   AF-A0A531KGG1-F1
#
_cell.length_a   1.000
_cell.length_b   1.000
_cell.length_c   1.000
_cell.angle_alpha   90.00
_cell.angle_beta   90.00
_cell.angle_gamma   90.00
#
_symmetry.space_group_name_H-M   'P 1'
#
loop_
_entity.id
_entity.type
_entity.pdbx_description
1 polymer ?
#
loop_
_entity_poly.entity_id
_entity_poly.type
_entity_poly.pdbx_seq_one_letter_code
_entity_poly.pdbx_strand_id
1 'polypeptide(L)'
;VQRFDMVNGALAGEARSIQADCLLMSGGWSPTIHLASQAGAKAEWNAARQAFLPPKPTQRWPTQRWIGAGAFTGSFSTAEAIAEGRAAGLSAAGGTGAPTALPVVEAAPGDPDPAPVFEIRADGKSFVDFQHDVTAEDVRLAHREGFVSVEHLKRYTTLGMATDQGK
;
A
#
# COMPACT_ATOMS: atom_id res chain seq x y z
N VAL A 1 -2.66 -25.37 -2.24
CA VAL A 1 -2.50 -24.55 -1.02
C VAL A 1 -1.58 -25.27 -0.06
N GLN A 2 -0.56 -24.56 0.43
CA GLN A 2 0.41 -25.05 1.41
C GLN A 2 0.64 -23.91 2.40
N ARG A 3 1.04 -24.22 3.63
CA ARG A 3 1.29 -23.19 4.64
C ARG A 3 2.58 -22.46 4.28
N PHE A 4 2.57 -21.12 4.36
CA PHE A 4 3.79 -20.32 4.32
C PHE A 4 4.28 -20.08 5.76
N ASP A 5 5.54 -20.42 6.02
CA ASP A 5 6.22 -20.11 7.27
C ASP A 5 6.98 -18.79 7.13
N MET A 6 6.46 -17.76 7.78
CA MET A 6 7.02 -16.42 7.80
C MET A 6 8.43 -16.34 8.38
N VAL A 7 8.75 -17.20 9.37
CA VAL A 7 10.04 -17.15 10.08
C VAL A 7 11.15 -17.69 9.18
N ASN A 8 10.84 -18.76 8.46
CA ASN A 8 11.80 -19.43 7.58
C ASN A 8 11.73 -18.92 6.13
N GLY A 9 10.72 -18.13 5.77
CA GLY A 9 10.50 -17.61 4.43
C GLY A 9 10.23 -18.71 3.39
N ALA A 10 9.60 -19.82 3.81
CA ALA A 10 9.47 -21.02 3.00
C ALA A 10 8.09 -21.68 3.17
N LEU A 11 7.72 -22.50 2.18
CA LEU A 11 6.53 -23.34 2.27
C LEU A 11 6.77 -24.51 3.23
N ALA A 12 5.76 -24.86 4.02
CA ALA A 12 5.83 -25.90 5.04
C ALA A 12 4.62 -26.84 5.00
N GLY A 13 4.85 -28.11 5.36
CA GLY A 13 3.84 -29.17 5.36
C GLY A 13 3.53 -29.73 3.97
N GLU A 14 2.50 -30.57 3.87
CA GLU A 14 2.06 -31.12 2.58
C GLU A 14 1.15 -30.15 1.82
N ALA A 15 1.31 -30.12 0.50
CA ALA A 15 0.44 -29.35 -0.37
C ALA A 15 -0.94 -30.03 -0.47
N ARG A 16 -2.02 -29.25 -0.32
CA ARG A 16 -3.40 -29.72 -0.53
C ARG A 16 -4.08 -28.97 -1.66
N SER A 17 -4.95 -29.66 -2.39
CA SER A 17 -5.80 -29.03 -3.40
C SER A 17 -7.10 -28.52 -2.77
N ILE A 18 -7.57 -27.36 -3.22
CA ILE A 18 -8.88 -26.80 -2.87
C ILE A 18 -9.55 -26.44 -4.19
N GLN A 19 -10.72 -27.01 -4.44
CA GLN A 19 -11.53 -26.66 -5.59
C GLN A 19 -12.18 -25.30 -5.32
N ALA A 20 -11.93 -24.32 -6.19
CA ALA A 20 -12.49 -22.99 -6.12
C ALA A 20 -12.62 -22.43 -7.54
N ASP A 21 -13.69 -21.69 -7.78
CA ASP A 21 -13.92 -20.90 -9.00
C ASP A 21 -13.40 -19.45 -8.86
N CYS A 22 -13.19 -19.00 -7.61
CA CYS A 22 -12.70 -17.67 -7.28
C CYS A 22 -11.72 -17.70 -6.11
N LEU A 23 -10.69 -16.87 -6.17
CA LEU A 23 -9.76 -16.61 -5.07
C LEU A 23 -9.78 -15.11 -4.75
N LEU A 24 -10.25 -14.76 -3.56
CA LEU A 24 -10.17 -13.40 -3.04
C LEU A 24 -8.84 -13.22 -2.31
N MET A 25 -8.04 -12.24 -2.76
CA MET A 25 -6.72 -11.96 -2.23
C MET A 25 -6.73 -10.66 -1.42
N SER A 26 -6.13 -10.68 -0.24
CA SER A 26 -5.87 -9.48 0.56
C SER A 26 -4.41 -9.51 1.02
N GLY A 27 -3.59 -8.62 0.42
CA GLY A 27 -2.17 -8.48 0.73
C GLY A 27 -1.86 -7.24 1.59
N GLY A 28 -2.88 -6.57 2.11
CA GLY A 28 -2.77 -5.26 2.75
C GLY A 28 -3.25 -4.12 1.86
N TRP A 29 -2.88 -2.90 2.24
CA TRP A 29 -3.35 -1.66 1.63
C TRP A 29 -2.20 -0.72 1.28
N SER A 30 -2.23 -0.15 0.08
CA SER A 30 -1.32 0.91 -0.35
C SER A 30 -2.05 2.26 -0.36
N PRO A 31 -1.76 3.20 0.56
CA PRO A 31 -2.37 4.51 0.55
C PRO A 31 -2.15 5.25 -0.78
N THR A 32 -3.19 5.93 -1.27
CA THR A 32 -3.17 6.66 -2.55
C THR A 32 -2.47 8.01 -2.37
N ILE A 33 -1.14 8.01 -2.25
CA ILE A 33 -0.35 9.20 -1.91
C ILE A 33 0.06 10.09 -3.10
N HIS A 34 -0.40 9.77 -4.31
CA HIS A 34 0.05 10.36 -5.58
C HIS A 34 0.11 11.91 -5.57
N LEU A 35 -0.95 12.59 -5.11
CA LEU A 35 -0.98 14.06 -5.05
C LEU A 35 0.02 14.63 -4.03
N ALA A 36 0.20 13.96 -2.89
CA ALA A 36 1.17 14.38 -1.89
C ALA A 36 2.62 14.17 -2.37
N SER A 37 2.88 13.09 -3.11
CA SER A 37 4.18 12.85 -3.74
C SER A 37 4.48 13.89 -4.84
N GLN A 38 3.48 14.32 -5.61
CA GLN A 38 3.62 15.40 -6.60
C GLN A 38 3.95 16.75 -5.96
N ALA A 39 3.53 16.98 -4.71
CA ALA A 39 3.93 18.15 -3.92
C ALA A 39 5.41 18.13 -3.50
N GLY A 40 6.18 17.09 -3.85
CA GLY A 40 7.64 17.09 -3.85
C GLY A 40 8.31 16.56 -2.58
N ALA A 41 7.53 16.09 -1.61
CA ALA A 41 8.07 15.44 -0.42
C ALA A 41 8.09 13.91 -0.57
N LYS A 42 9.06 13.24 0.08
CA LYS A 42 9.26 11.80 -0.01
C LYS A 42 8.30 11.04 0.90
N ALA A 43 7.66 10.00 0.37
CA ALA A 43 6.83 9.10 1.17
C ALA A 43 7.62 8.46 2.33
N GLU A 44 6.91 8.13 3.40
CA GLU A 44 7.48 7.56 4.63
C GLU A 44 7.07 6.09 4.75
N TRP A 45 8.03 5.17 4.88
CA TRP A 45 7.72 3.75 5.09
C TRP A 45 7.17 3.53 6.50
N ASN A 46 6.02 2.87 6.61
CA ASN A 46 5.45 2.42 7.87
C ASN A 46 5.52 0.89 7.96
N ALA A 47 6.32 0.38 8.90
CA ALA A 47 6.55 -1.05 9.07
C ALA A 47 5.37 -1.81 9.71
N ALA A 48 4.44 -1.16 10.39
CA ALA A 48 3.23 -1.82 10.87
C ALA A 48 2.26 -2.02 9.70
N ARG A 49 1.98 -0.94 8.97
CA ARG A 49 1.08 -0.94 7.81
C ARG A 49 1.64 -1.64 6.57
N GLN A 50 2.95 -1.94 6.56
CA GLN A 50 3.70 -2.45 5.40
C GLN A 50 3.46 -1.61 4.14
N ALA A 51 3.40 -0.29 4.29
CA ALA A 51 3.02 0.62 3.23
C ALA A 51 3.77 1.95 3.32
N PHE A 52 3.87 2.63 2.17
CA PHE A 52 4.30 4.01 2.12
C PHE A 52 3.14 4.94 2.51
N LEU A 53 3.35 5.70 3.59
CA LEU A 53 2.48 6.77 4.05
C LEU A 53 2.87 8.10 3.41
N PRO A 54 1.93 9.06 3.33
CA PRO A 54 2.23 10.36 2.76
C PRO A 54 3.28 11.09 3.61
N PRO A 55 4.16 11.90 2.98
CA PRO A 55 5.11 12.74 3.71
C PRO A 55 4.39 13.67 4.69
N LYS A 56 5.11 14.18 5.69
CA LYS A 56 4.59 15.35 6.43
C LYS A 56 4.35 16.54 5.47
N PRO A 57 3.20 17.25 5.57
CA PRO A 57 2.95 18.44 4.76
C PRO A 57 4.06 19.47 4.94
N THR A 58 4.68 19.90 3.84
CA THR A 58 5.72 20.92 3.87
C THR A 58 5.08 22.31 3.84
N GLN A 59 5.65 23.26 4.58
CA GLN A 59 5.22 24.66 4.56
C GLN A 59 5.99 25.51 3.52
N ARG A 60 6.75 24.88 2.61
CA ARG A 60 7.57 25.63 1.64
C ARG A 60 6.68 26.14 0.51
N TRP A 61 6.71 27.46 0.32
CA TRP A 61 6.18 28.10 -0.89
C TRP A 61 6.82 27.50 -2.17
N PRO A 62 6.06 27.27 -3.27
CA PRO A 62 4.64 27.59 -3.47
C PRO A 62 3.66 26.46 -3.13
N THR A 63 4.12 25.33 -2.57
CA THR A 63 3.24 24.18 -2.34
C THR A 63 2.25 24.51 -1.22
N GLN A 64 0.97 24.56 -1.57
CA GLN A 64 -0.14 24.74 -0.64
C GLN A 64 -0.03 23.74 0.53
N ARG A 65 -0.44 24.20 1.72
CA ARG A 65 -0.71 23.31 2.86
C ARG A 65 -1.83 22.36 2.45
N TRP A 66 -1.51 21.13 2.12
CA TRP A 66 -2.49 20.06 1.99
C TRP A 66 -2.76 19.44 3.37
N ILE A 67 -3.95 18.89 3.54
CA ILE A 67 -4.37 18.19 4.75
C ILE A 67 -4.90 16.83 4.32
N GLY A 68 -4.37 15.77 4.94
CA GLY A 68 -4.77 14.39 4.68
C GLY A 68 -5.71 13.86 5.76
N ALA A 69 -6.55 12.88 5.41
CA ALA A 69 -7.40 12.15 6.34
C ALA A 69 -7.73 10.74 5.82
N GLY A 70 -8.01 9.82 6.74
CA GLY A 70 -8.51 8.47 6.45
C GLY A 70 -7.45 7.53 5.88
N ALA A 71 -7.83 6.60 4.99
CA ALA A 71 -6.90 5.59 4.49
C ALA A 71 -5.65 6.19 3.81
N PHE A 72 -5.76 7.43 3.31
CA PHE A 72 -4.61 8.19 2.80
C PHE A 72 -3.51 8.37 3.85
N THR A 73 -3.82 8.54 5.14
CA THR A 73 -2.87 8.70 6.24
C THR A 73 -2.47 7.35 6.89
N GLY A 74 -3.00 6.23 6.39
CA GLY A 74 -2.83 4.90 7.01
C GLY A 74 -3.89 4.55 8.06
N SER A 75 -4.94 5.37 8.17
CA SER A 75 -6.11 5.12 9.03
C SER A 75 -7.16 4.32 8.26
N PHE A 76 -7.11 2.99 8.43
CA PHE A 76 -7.91 2.05 7.64
C PHE A 76 -9.25 1.67 8.27
N SER A 77 -9.56 2.13 9.49
CA SER A 77 -10.90 1.99 10.03
C SER A 77 -11.82 3.14 9.61
N THR A 78 -13.11 2.85 9.48
CA THR A 78 -14.13 3.86 9.22
C THR A 78 -14.20 4.92 10.33
N ALA A 79 -14.01 4.51 11.59
CA ALA A 79 -14.07 5.43 12.73
C ALA A 79 -12.91 6.43 12.70
N GLU A 80 -11.68 5.97 12.44
CA GLU A 80 -10.51 6.85 12.29
C GLU A 80 -10.69 7.78 11.09
N ALA A 81 -11.14 7.27 9.95
CA ALA A 81 -11.35 8.09 8.76
C ALA A 81 -12.37 9.21 8.97
N ILE A 82 -13.46 8.94 9.69
CA ILE A 82 -14.46 9.95 10.06
C ILE A 82 -13.88 10.99 11.02
N ALA A 83 -13.16 10.55 12.06
CA ALA A 83 -12.55 11.43 13.04
C ALA A 83 -11.51 12.37 12.39
N GLU A 84 -10.63 11.81 11.56
CA GLU A 84 -9.63 12.57 10.81
C GLU A 84 -10.25 13.49 9.78
N GLY A 85 -11.25 13.00 9.02
CA GLY A 85 -11.93 13.81 8.01
C GLY A 85 -12.57 15.05 8.62
N ARG A 86 -13.19 14.91 9.80
CA ARG A 86 -13.71 16.04 10.56
C ARG A 86 -12.59 16.99 10.98
N ALA A 87 -11.53 16.48 11.60
CA ALA A 87 -10.42 17.31 12.05
C ALA A 87 -9.77 18.08 10.89
N ALA A 88 -9.57 17.42 9.76
CA ALA A 88 -9.03 17.99 8.54
C ALA A 88 -9.93 19.09 7.98
N GLY A 89 -11.25 18.85 7.92
CA GLY A 89 -12.23 19.83 7.46
C GLY A 89 -12.28 21.09 8.34
N LEU A 90 -12.24 20.94 9.66
CA LEU A 90 -12.21 22.07 10.59
C LEU A 90 -10.94 22.90 10.45
N SER A 91 -9.79 22.23 10.34
CA SER A 91 -8.49 22.86 10.10
C SER A 91 -8.47 23.63 8.78
N ALA A 92 -8.99 23.04 7.70
CA ALA A 92 -9.09 23.68 6.39
C ALA A 92 -9.98 24.92 6.40
N ALA A 93 -11.07 24.91 7.17
CA ALA A 93 -11.98 26.04 7.33
C ALA A 93 -11.42 27.17 8.23
N GLY A 94 -10.24 26.99 8.85
CA GLY A 94 -9.62 27.97 9.73
C GLY A 94 -10.36 28.20 11.05
N GLY A 95 -11.21 27.27 11.47
CA GLY A 95 -12.10 27.45 12.62
C GLY A 95 -12.09 26.26 13.59
N THR A 96 -12.49 26.54 14.83
CA THR A 96 -12.94 25.52 15.77
C THR A 96 -14.42 25.28 15.51
N GLY A 97 -14.76 24.17 14.85
CA GLY A 97 -16.16 23.80 14.67
C GLY A 97 -16.86 23.56 16.01
N ALA A 98 -18.19 23.64 16.01
CA ALA A 98 -18.96 23.25 17.17
C ALA A 98 -18.64 21.79 17.57
N PRO A 99 -18.58 21.47 18.87
CA PRO A 99 -18.41 20.10 19.34
C PRO A 99 -19.69 19.28 19.08
N THR A 100 -19.79 18.73 17.88
CA THR A 100 -20.76 17.69 17.50
C THR A 100 -20.23 16.31 17.93
N ALA A 101 -21.09 15.35 18.22
CA ALA A 101 -20.67 13.95 18.36
C ALA A 101 -20.29 13.38 16.98
N LEU A 102 -19.29 12.47 16.96
CA LEU A 102 -19.05 11.67 15.75
C LEU A 102 -20.14 10.60 15.61
N PRO A 103 -20.50 10.20 14.38
CA PRO A 103 -21.42 9.09 14.17
C PRO A 103 -20.82 7.80 14.77
N VAL A 104 -21.70 6.94 15.28
CA VAL A 104 -21.31 5.62 15.77
C VAL A 104 -21.01 4.73 14.57
N VAL A 105 -19.87 4.05 14.61
CA VAL A 105 -19.49 3.04 13.63
C VAL A 105 -19.76 1.67 14.26
N GLU A 106 -20.70 0.92 13.68
CA GLU A 106 -21.09 -0.41 14.19
C GLU A 106 -20.04 -1.49 13.87
N ALA A 107 -19.33 -1.35 12.75
CA ALA A 107 -18.35 -2.32 12.32
C ALA A 107 -17.07 -2.25 13.17
N ALA A 108 -16.68 -3.39 13.74
CA ALA A 108 -15.37 -3.54 14.34
C ALA A 108 -14.29 -3.48 13.24
N PRO A 109 -13.22 -2.71 13.42
CA PRO A 109 -12.11 -2.73 12.46
C PRO A 109 -11.41 -4.08 12.49
N GLY A 110 -11.01 -4.57 11.31
CA GLY A 110 -10.04 -5.65 11.20
C GLY A 110 -8.64 -5.18 11.59
N ASP A 111 -7.71 -6.14 11.68
CA ASP A 111 -6.29 -5.81 11.83
C ASP A 111 -5.81 -5.08 10.55
N PRO A 112 -5.32 -3.82 10.66
CA PRO A 112 -4.85 -3.07 9.51
C PRO A 112 -3.40 -3.38 9.13
N ASP A 113 -2.70 -4.20 9.93
CA ASP A 113 -1.29 -4.53 9.76
C ASP A 113 -1.14 -5.89 9.06
N PRO A 114 -0.83 -5.92 7.75
CA PRO A 114 -0.61 -7.18 7.05
C PRO A 114 0.73 -7.81 7.44
N ALA A 115 0.86 -9.12 7.24
CA ALA A 115 2.15 -9.79 7.34
C ALA A 115 3.12 -9.24 6.27
N PRO A 116 4.42 -9.06 6.59
CA PRO A 116 5.44 -8.54 5.65
C PRO A 116 5.85 -9.57 4.58
N VAL A 117 4.90 -10.00 3.74
CA VAL A 117 5.12 -11.00 2.69
C VAL A 117 5.29 -10.31 1.33
N PHE A 118 6.54 -10.20 0.88
CA PHE A 118 6.84 -9.62 -0.44
C PHE A 118 6.96 -10.65 -1.57
N GLU A 119 7.29 -11.90 -1.22
CA GLU A 119 7.42 -12.99 -2.19
C GLU A 119 7.13 -14.32 -1.48
N ILE A 120 6.34 -15.18 -2.11
CA ILE A 120 6.23 -16.60 -1.75
C ILE A 120 6.77 -17.38 -2.94
N ARG A 121 7.93 -18.03 -2.76
CA ARG A 121 8.50 -18.87 -3.81
C ARG A 121 7.77 -20.20 -3.86
N ALA A 122 7.13 -20.46 -4.99
CA ALA A 122 6.41 -21.68 -5.30
C ALA A 122 6.62 -22.05 -6.77
N ASP A 123 6.18 -23.24 -7.16
CA ASP A 123 6.15 -23.63 -8.56
C ASP A 123 5.19 -22.73 -9.36
N GLY A 124 5.59 -22.35 -10.57
CA GLY A 124 4.81 -21.47 -11.45
C GLY A 124 5.25 -20.01 -11.41
N LYS A 125 4.43 -19.14 -12.00
CA LYS A 125 4.72 -17.70 -12.10
C LYS A 125 4.24 -16.95 -10.87
N SER A 126 5.09 -16.07 -10.35
CA SER A 126 4.72 -15.08 -9.33
C SER A 126 4.66 -13.71 -10.01
N PHE A 127 3.46 -13.24 -10.32
CA PHE A 127 3.25 -11.97 -11.02
C PHE A 127 3.42 -10.78 -10.08
N VAL A 128 4.07 -9.73 -10.58
CA VAL A 128 4.25 -8.42 -9.92
C VAL A 128 3.45 -7.34 -10.63
N ASP A 129 3.33 -7.43 -11.95
CA ASP A 129 2.48 -6.57 -12.79
C ASP A 129 1.66 -7.47 -13.73
N PHE A 130 0.34 -7.47 -13.58
CA PHE A 130 -0.54 -8.32 -14.39
C PHE A 130 -0.70 -7.82 -15.83
N GLN A 131 -0.72 -6.51 -16.05
CA GLN A 131 -1.03 -5.96 -17.37
C GLN A 131 0.16 -6.14 -18.32
N HIS A 132 1.38 -6.07 -17.80
CA HIS A 132 2.61 -6.29 -18.58
C HIS A 132 3.23 -7.68 -18.39
N ASP A 133 2.54 -8.61 -17.72
CA ASP A 133 3.02 -9.97 -17.46
C ASP A 133 4.40 -10.03 -16.74
N VAL A 134 4.75 -9.00 -15.95
CA VAL A 134 6.02 -8.96 -15.23
C VAL A 134 5.97 -9.88 -14.02
N THR A 135 6.99 -10.72 -13.87
CA THR A 135 7.12 -11.68 -12.79
C THR A 135 8.26 -11.35 -11.82
N ALA A 136 8.26 -12.00 -10.66
CA ALA A 136 9.36 -11.95 -9.71
C ALA A 136 10.68 -12.49 -10.32
N GLU A 137 10.61 -13.33 -11.36
CA GLU A 137 11.80 -13.77 -12.09
C GLU A 137 12.43 -12.65 -12.89
N ASP A 138 11.62 -11.83 -13.56
CA ASP A 138 12.09 -10.66 -14.32
C ASP A 138 12.76 -9.64 -13.39
N VAL A 139 12.19 -9.42 -12.19
CA VAL A 139 12.79 -8.58 -11.15
C VAL A 139 14.15 -9.13 -10.70
N ARG A 140 14.25 -10.44 -10.45
CA ARG A 140 15.52 -11.08 -10.07
C ARG A 140 16.53 -11.03 -11.21
N LEU A 141 16.10 -11.18 -12.46
CA LEU A 141 16.96 -11.08 -13.63
C LEU A 141 17.54 -9.67 -13.76
N ALA A 142 16.70 -8.65 -13.70
CA ALA A 142 17.14 -7.25 -13.72
C ALA A 142 18.17 -6.96 -12.63
N HIS A 143 17.93 -7.46 -11.40
CA HIS A 143 18.89 -7.31 -10.32
C HIS A 143 20.23 -8.03 -10.61
N ARG A 144 20.21 -9.26 -11.16
CA ARG A 144 21.43 -9.99 -11.55
C ARG A 144 22.23 -9.26 -12.65
N GLU A 145 21.55 -8.54 -13.52
CA GLU A 145 22.17 -7.72 -14.57
C GLU A 145 22.64 -6.34 -14.07
N GLY A 146 22.50 -6.05 -12.77
CA GLY A 146 23.03 -4.85 -12.13
C GLY A 146 22.05 -3.68 -12.04
N PHE A 147 20.78 -3.87 -12.40
CA PHE A 147 19.75 -2.83 -12.26
C PHE A 147 19.24 -2.75 -10.80
N VAL A 148 20.02 -2.10 -9.93
CA VAL A 148 19.72 -1.96 -8.49
C VAL A 148 18.74 -0.82 -8.18
N SER A 149 18.81 0.29 -8.91
CA SER A 149 17.88 1.41 -8.74
C SER A 149 16.48 1.02 -9.18
N VAL A 150 15.45 1.36 -8.40
CA VAL A 150 14.03 1.12 -8.76
C VAL A 150 13.66 1.76 -10.11
N GLU A 151 14.29 2.88 -10.45
CA GLU A 151 14.09 3.57 -11.73
C GLU A 151 14.64 2.78 -12.92
N HIS A 152 15.74 2.05 -12.72
CA HIS A 152 16.31 1.18 -13.73
C HIS A 152 15.50 -0.12 -13.84
N LEU A 153 15.13 -0.71 -12.70
CA LEU A 153 14.26 -1.89 -12.65
C LEU A 153 12.96 -1.65 -13.44
N LYS A 154 12.29 -0.51 -13.19
CA LYS A 154 11.08 -0.10 -13.91
C LYS A 154 11.29 -0.02 -15.41
N ARG A 155 12.36 0.62 -15.87
CA ARG A 155 12.66 0.78 -17.31
C ARG A 155 13.05 -0.53 -17.99
N TYR A 156 13.73 -1.42 -17.27
CA TYR A 156 14.16 -2.72 -17.80
C TYR A 156 12.99 -3.70 -17.90
N THR A 157 12.18 -3.81 -16.84
CA THR A 157 11.09 -4.80 -16.75
C THR A 157 9.75 -4.28 -17.30
N THR A 158 9.60 -2.97 -17.48
CA THR A 158 8.33 -2.28 -17.77
C THR A 158 7.27 -2.32 -16.66
N LEU A 159 7.65 -2.75 -15.45
CA LEU A 159 6.85 -2.74 -14.23
C LEU A 159 6.22 -1.35 -13.96
N GLY A 160 4.91 -1.30 -13.76
CA GLY A 160 4.20 -0.07 -13.39
C GLY A 160 4.24 1.02 -14.47
N MET A 161 4.40 0.60 -15.73
CA MET A 161 4.32 1.47 -16.91
C MET A 161 3.05 1.24 -17.73
N ALA A 162 2.18 0.34 -17.28
CA ALA A 162 0.93 0.00 -17.94
C ALA A 162 -0.13 1.09 -17.73
N THR A 163 -1.36 0.84 -18.20
CA THR A 163 -2.45 1.83 -18.15
C THR A 163 -2.95 2.10 -16.72
N ASP A 164 -2.77 1.16 -15.80
CA ASP A 164 -3.05 1.30 -14.37
C ASP A 164 -2.04 2.21 -13.63
N GLN A 165 -0.88 2.45 -14.24
CA GLN A 165 0.26 3.17 -13.68
C GLN A 165 0.79 2.53 -12.38
N GLY A 166 0.80 1.20 -12.31
CA GLY A 166 1.36 0.45 -11.18
C GLY A 166 0.57 0.57 -9.87
N LYS A 167 -0.76 0.65 -9.97
CA LYS A 167 -1.69 0.50 -8.83
C LYS A 167 -2.10 -0.95 -8.68
#